data_AF-A0A7C8M827-F1
#
_entry.id   AF-A0A7C8M827-F1
#
_cell.length_a   1.000
_cell.length_b   1.000
_cell.length_c   1.000
_cell.angle_alpha   90.00
_cell.angle_beta   90.00
_cell.angle_gamma   90.00
#
_symmetry.space_group_name_H-M   'P 1'
#
loop_
_entity.id
_entity.type
_entity.pdbx_description
1 polymer ?
#
loop_
_entity_poly.entity_id
_entity_poly.type
_entity_poly.pdbx_seq_one_letter_code
_entity_poly.pdbx_strand_id
1 'polypeptide(L)'
;MVLGRSPQCTHIYNLLLFLLFSTLYIYTVFSKPLFLHGAIIQAILDFIICSGATLRTPTAYDTTMWPFNHTRSKPPRTPPNTSEDPPPPYPDAQSTLENFFLHVMKEDLFLSLSLIEIMAVTFNADFTQIQAAMKEYYDLIGSQVPFPPVGSSVMLASGRAALEDLCALIRKLEKKLRRNEWITTTERERNIVMWNVIIPAHQQDLPADYVLEVMGRYADAKLKRRKGTMVDHWMPWCAVLRKRSKSPMKDLGDTLISHSSLIESITPTPHCEPIRLVLGKAMARYKRRRGIRELQHTGRDICGPISGGYMDLYKKLHSIIVEGL
;
A
#
# COMPACT_ATOMS: atom_id res chain seq x y z
N MET A 1 -11.18 7.97 -47.09
CA MET A 1 -12.12 6.93 -46.61
C MET A 1 -13.00 7.56 -45.53
N VAL A 2 -14.26 7.83 -45.87
CA VAL A 2 -15.26 8.39 -44.94
C VAL A 2 -15.95 7.20 -44.27
N LEU A 3 -15.71 7.01 -42.97
CA LEU A 3 -16.43 6.01 -42.18
C LEU A 3 -17.83 6.53 -41.89
N GLY A 4 -18.82 6.05 -42.66
CA GLY A 4 -20.23 6.29 -42.41
C GLY A 4 -20.65 5.71 -41.06
N ARG A 5 -21.20 6.54 -40.18
CA ARG A 5 -21.83 6.10 -38.94
C ARG A 5 -23.08 5.29 -39.28
N SER A 6 -23.10 4.02 -38.86
CA SER A 6 -24.24 3.12 -39.03
C SER A 6 -25.47 3.64 -38.25
N PRO A 7 -26.63 3.84 -38.91
CA PRO A 7 -27.86 4.34 -38.28
C PRO A 7 -28.50 3.34 -37.30
N GLN A 8 -27.95 2.13 -37.14
CA GLN A 8 -28.50 1.11 -36.25
C GLN A 8 -28.17 1.36 -34.77
N CYS A 9 -27.15 2.16 -34.45
CA CYS A 9 -26.75 2.41 -33.06
C CYS A 9 -27.72 3.36 -32.32
N THR A 10 -28.32 4.32 -33.03
CA THR A 10 -29.24 5.31 -32.43
C THR A 10 -30.57 4.70 -31.98
N HIS A 11 -31.05 3.64 -32.63
CA HIS A 11 -32.31 2.99 -32.26
C HIS A 11 -32.21 2.22 -30.94
N ILE A 12 -31.09 1.58 -30.67
CA ILE A 12 -30.87 0.83 -29.42
C ILE A 12 -30.79 1.78 -28.22
N TYR A 13 -30.10 2.92 -28.38
CA TYR A 13 -30.02 3.95 -27.33
C TYR A 13 -31.39 4.56 -27.00
N ASN A 14 -32.19 4.88 -28.03
CA ASN A 14 -33.52 5.45 -27.80
C ASN A 14 -34.48 4.43 -27.14
N LEU A 15 -34.37 3.14 -27.48
CA LEU A 15 -35.15 2.07 -26.84
C LEU A 15 -34.77 1.88 -25.36
N LEU A 16 -33.47 1.88 -25.05
CA LEU A 16 -32.98 1.80 -23.66
C LEU A 16 -33.41 3.02 -22.83
N LEU A 17 -33.34 4.22 -23.41
CA LEU A 17 -33.81 5.43 -22.76
C LEU A 17 -35.31 5.35 -22.47
N PHE A 18 -36.10 4.90 -23.45
CA PHE A 18 -37.55 4.78 -23.31
C PHE A 18 -37.95 3.75 -22.23
N LEU A 19 -37.26 2.61 -22.16
CA LEU A 19 -37.48 1.61 -21.10
C LEU A 19 -37.10 2.14 -19.72
N LEU A 20 -36.00 2.89 -19.61
CA LEU A 20 -35.59 3.54 -18.36
C LEU A 20 -36.61 4.60 -17.90
N PHE A 21 -37.12 5.43 -18.82
CA PHE A 21 -38.13 6.43 -18.47
C PHE A 21 -39.49 5.80 -18.13
N SER A 22 -39.89 4.75 -18.84
CA SER A 22 -41.15 4.06 -18.57
C SER A 22 -41.13 3.36 -17.21
N THR A 23 -40.01 2.72 -16.86
CA THR A 23 -39.83 2.09 -15.54
C THR A 23 -39.75 3.14 -14.43
N LEU A 24 -39.04 4.26 -14.62
CA LEU A 24 -39.04 5.37 -13.66
C LEU A 24 -40.45 5.95 -13.44
N TYR A 25 -41.22 6.13 -14.53
CA TYR A 25 -42.57 6.70 -14.47
C TYR A 25 -43.56 5.79 -13.75
N ILE A 26 -43.54 4.48 -14.04
CA ILE A 26 -44.35 3.51 -13.30
C ILE A 26 -43.94 3.50 -11.81
N TYR A 27 -42.65 3.62 -11.51
CA TYR A 27 -42.15 3.61 -10.14
C TYR A 27 -42.55 4.86 -9.34
N THR A 28 -42.55 6.04 -9.97
CA THR A 28 -42.94 7.30 -9.32
C THR A 28 -44.45 7.44 -9.14
N VAL A 29 -45.26 6.85 -10.03
CA VAL A 29 -46.73 6.91 -9.94
C VAL A 29 -47.28 5.92 -8.89
N PHE A 30 -46.62 4.77 -8.67
CA PHE A 30 -47.16 3.71 -7.81
C PHE A 30 -46.50 3.55 -6.43
N SER A 31 -45.42 4.27 -6.10
CA SER A 31 -44.70 4.07 -4.83
C SER A 31 -44.93 5.21 -3.82
N LYS A 32 -45.68 4.95 -2.75
CA LYS A 32 -45.70 5.79 -1.53
C LYS A 32 -44.39 5.63 -0.72
N PRO A 33 -44.00 6.62 0.12
CA PRO A 33 -42.62 6.80 0.50
C PRO A 33 -42.24 5.88 1.65
N LEU A 34 -41.27 4.99 1.44
CA LEU A 34 -40.58 4.29 2.52
C LEU A 34 -39.19 3.88 2.03
N PHE A 35 -38.18 4.61 2.51
CA PHE A 35 -36.76 4.30 2.79
C PHE A 35 -35.90 3.41 1.86
N LEU A 36 -36.46 2.65 0.92
CA LEU A 36 -35.75 1.77 -0.01
C LEU A 36 -35.24 2.49 -1.28
N HIS A 37 -35.64 3.75 -1.47
CA HIS A 37 -35.42 4.47 -2.73
C HIS A 37 -33.97 4.92 -2.93
N GLY A 38 -33.20 5.09 -1.83
CA GLY A 38 -31.80 5.50 -1.92
C GLY A 38 -30.90 4.43 -2.53
N ALA A 39 -31.13 3.15 -2.21
CA ALA A 39 -30.26 2.06 -2.64
C ALA A 39 -30.40 1.75 -4.15
N ILE A 40 -31.63 1.82 -4.68
CA ILE A 40 -31.89 1.55 -6.10
C ILE A 40 -31.36 2.68 -6.98
N ILE A 41 -31.56 3.94 -6.58
CA ILE A 41 -31.01 5.09 -7.31
C ILE A 41 -29.48 5.06 -7.29
N GLN A 42 -28.87 4.67 -6.16
CA GLN A 42 -27.42 4.53 -6.05
C GLN A 42 -26.88 3.40 -6.96
N ALA A 43 -27.55 2.25 -7.00
CA ALA A 43 -27.15 1.15 -7.87
C ALA A 43 -27.25 1.50 -9.37
N ILE A 44 -28.27 2.27 -9.77
CA ILE A 44 -28.42 2.76 -11.15
C ILE A 44 -27.31 3.76 -11.51
N LEU A 45 -26.98 4.67 -10.60
CA LEU A 45 -25.88 5.63 -10.80
C LEU A 45 -24.52 4.93 -10.91
N ASP A 46 -24.26 3.93 -10.08
CA ASP A 46 -23.02 3.16 -10.11
C ASP A 46 -22.90 2.35 -11.42
N PHE A 47 -24.02 1.80 -11.92
CA PHE A 47 -24.06 1.12 -13.21
C PHE A 47 -23.75 2.07 -14.38
N ILE A 48 -24.37 3.26 -14.42
CA ILE A 48 -24.14 4.26 -15.49
C ILE A 48 -22.68 4.72 -15.50
N ILE A 49 -22.08 4.93 -14.33
CA ILE A 49 -20.68 5.36 -14.21
C ILE A 49 -19.72 4.25 -14.67
N CYS A 50 -20.02 2.98 -14.34
CA CYS A 50 -19.21 1.84 -14.78
C CYS A 50 -19.35 1.57 -16.30
N SER A 51 -20.54 1.78 -16.87
CA SER A 51 -20.77 1.57 -18.31
C SER A 51 -20.26 2.71 -19.21
N GLY A 52 -20.04 3.91 -18.66
CA GLY A 52 -19.56 5.08 -19.42
C GLY A 52 -18.05 5.12 -19.73
N ALA A 53 -17.27 4.14 -19.29
CA ALA A 53 -15.80 4.20 -19.34
C ALA A 53 -15.13 3.75 -20.67
N THR A 54 -15.87 3.38 -21.70
CA THR A 54 -15.31 2.83 -22.96
C THR A 54 -15.71 3.57 -24.23
N LEU A 55 -15.63 4.90 -24.24
CA LEU A 55 -15.58 5.67 -25.50
C LEU A 55 -14.43 6.69 -25.46
N ARG A 56 -13.21 6.20 -25.71
CA ARG A 56 -12.09 7.05 -26.17
C ARG A 56 -12.27 7.32 -27.65
N THR A 57 -12.64 8.54 -28.01
CA THR A 57 -12.50 9.05 -29.37
C THR A 57 -11.01 9.27 -29.70
N PRO A 58 -10.51 8.85 -30.88
CA PRO A 58 -9.17 9.20 -31.32
C PRO A 58 -9.18 10.64 -31.84
N THR A 59 -8.41 11.52 -31.20
CA THR A 59 -8.09 12.84 -31.74
C THR A 59 -7.11 12.68 -32.90
N ALA A 60 -7.57 13.02 -34.10
CA ALA A 60 -6.73 13.19 -35.28
C ALA A 60 -5.83 14.41 -35.06
N TYR A 61 -4.52 14.23 -35.18
CA TYR A 61 -3.56 15.32 -35.20
C TYR A 61 -3.42 15.80 -36.64
N ASP A 62 -3.78 17.07 -36.82
CA ASP A 62 -3.67 17.81 -38.07
C ASP A 62 -2.19 18.09 -38.38
N THR A 63 -1.78 17.72 -39.59
CA THR A 63 -0.40 17.87 -40.07
C THR A 63 -0.31 19.21 -40.80
N THR A 64 0.07 20.27 -40.09
CA THR A 64 0.47 21.53 -40.73
C THR A 64 1.99 21.61 -40.84
N MET A 65 2.45 21.59 -42.10
CA MET A 65 3.79 21.91 -42.56
C MET A 65 4.37 23.18 -41.91
N TRP A 66 5.63 23.09 -41.49
CA TRP A 66 6.55 24.23 -41.41
C TRP A 66 7.88 23.82 -42.05
N PRO A 67 8.43 24.60 -43.00
CA PRO A 67 9.76 24.36 -43.53
C PRO A 67 10.77 25.17 -42.71
N PHE A 68 11.79 24.51 -42.16
CA PHE A 68 13.03 25.20 -41.78
C PHE A 68 14.23 24.32 -42.14
N ASN A 69 14.88 24.72 -43.23
CA ASN A 69 16.21 24.32 -43.61
C ASN A 69 17.21 24.87 -42.57
N HIS A 70 17.92 23.98 -41.87
CA HIS A 70 19.27 24.24 -41.38
C HIS A 70 20.11 22.97 -41.48
N THR A 71 20.85 22.86 -42.58
CA THR A 71 21.97 21.95 -42.76
C THR A 71 23.08 22.31 -41.77
N ARG A 72 23.08 21.65 -40.60
CA ARG A 72 24.23 21.62 -39.69
C ARG A 72 25.00 20.33 -39.94
N SER A 73 26.14 20.43 -40.61
CA SER A 73 27.08 19.33 -40.80
C SER A 73 27.51 18.80 -39.43
N LYS A 74 27.16 17.53 -39.16
CA LYS A 74 27.64 16.78 -38.00
C LYS A 74 29.11 16.40 -38.25
N PRO A 75 30.04 16.66 -37.32
CA PRO A 75 31.39 16.12 -37.43
C PRO A 75 31.36 14.59 -37.32
N PRO A 76 32.33 13.89 -37.94
CA PRO A 76 32.39 12.43 -37.98
C PRO A 76 32.48 11.86 -36.56
N ARG A 77 31.56 10.95 -36.24
CA ARG A 77 31.59 10.17 -35.00
C ARG A 77 32.74 9.17 -35.08
N THR A 78 33.71 9.33 -34.19
CA THR A 78 34.69 8.29 -33.86
C THR A 78 33.93 7.05 -33.38
N PRO A 79 34.24 5.84 -33.86
CA PRO A 79 33.60 4.62 -33.39
C PRO A 79 33.82 4.47 -31.88
N PRO A 80 32.78 4.12 -31.11
CA PRO A 80 32.94 3.86 -29.68
C PRO A 80 33.89 2.67 -29.51
N ASN A 81 34.95 2.91 -28.75
CA ASN A 81 35.91 1.90 -28.34
C ASN A 81 35.14 0.83 -27.54
N THR A 82 34.87 -0.30 -28.17
CA THR A 82 34.32 -1.49 -27.52
C THR A 82 35.42 -2.08 -26.65
N SER A 83 35.60 -1.55 -25.44
CA SER A 83 36.28 -2.30 -24.38
C SER A 83 35.34 -3.44 -24.02
N GLU A 84 35.78 -4.66 -24.32
CA GLU A 84 35.11 -5.93 -24.00
C GLU A 84 35.24 -6.26 -22.50
N ASP A 85 35.17 -5.26 -21.63
CA ASP A 85 35.18 -5.54 -20.20
C ASP A 85 33.82 -6.13 -19.82
N PRO A 86 33.80 -7.33 -19.21
CA PRO A 86 32.55 -7.93 -18.76
C PRO A 86 31.88 -6.97 -17.76
N PRO A 87 30.55 -6.78 -17.85
CA PRO A 87 29.84 -5.91 -16.92
C PRO A 87 30.15 -6.36 -15.49
N PRO A 88 30.41 -5.43 -14.56
CA PRO A 88 30.68 -5.78 -13.18
C PRO A 88 29.53 -6.64 -12.64
N PRO A 89 29.82 -7.68 -11.85
CA PRO A 89 28.79 -8.53 -11.28
C PRO A 89 27.81 -7.67 -10.49
N TYR A 90 26.54 -7.68 -10.89
CA TYR A 90 25.51 -6.96 -10.18
C TYR A 90 25.40 -7.55 -8.78
N PRO A 91 25.48 -6.73 -7.71
CA PRO A 91 25.24 -7.23 -6.37
C PRO A 91 23.80 -7.77 -6.32
N ASP A 92 23.65 -9.05 -6.05
CA ASP A 92 22.35 -9.69 -5.96
C ASP A 92 21.66 -9.14 -4.70
N ALA A 93 20.59 -8.37 -4.88
CA ALA A 93 19.82 -7.76 -3.77
C ALA A 93 19.40 -8.82 -2.73
N GLN A 94 19.18 -10.06 -3.18
CA GLN A 94 18.79 -11.19 -2.33
C GLN A 94 19.92 -11.67 -1.42
N SER A 95 21.19 -11.54 -1.84
CA SER A 95 22.37 -11.85 -1.01
C SER A 95 22.55 -10.86 0.15
N THR A 96 22.11 -9.62 -0.03
CA THR A 96 22.19 -8.57 1.01
C THR A 96 21.25 -8.90 2.17
N LEU A 97 20.08 -9.45 1.84
CA LEU A 97 19.05 -9.83 2.78
C LEU A 97 19.55 -10.97 3.69
N GLU A 98 20.05 -12.06 3.10
CA GLU A 98 20.53 -13.24 3.85
C GLU A 98 21.72 -12.92 4.75
N ASN A 99 22.71 -12.17 4.25
CA ASN A 99 23.88 -11.80 5.04
C ASN A 99 23.54 -10.86 6.20
N PHE A 100 22.50 -10.03 6.06
CA PHE A 100 22.05 -9.15 7.13
C PHE A 100 21.34 -9.94 8.25
N PHE A 101 20.43 -10.84 7.87
CA PHE A 101 19.65 -11.65 8.81
C PHE A 101 20.50 -12.65 9.60
N LEU A 102 21.51 -13.25 8.95
CA LEU A 102 22.34 -14.26 9.60
C LEU A 102 23.35 -13.71 10.61
N HIS A 103 23.68 -12.41 10.59
CA HIS A 103 24.84 -11.89 11.34
C HIS A 103 24.56 -10.67 12.23
N VAL A 104 23.48 -9.91 12.03
CA VAL A 104 23.39 -8.57 12.62
C VAL A 104 22.31 -8.44 13.70
N MET A 105 21.20 -9.17 13.60
CA MET A 105 20.03 -8.96 14.46
C MET A 105 19.36 -10.28 14.83
N LYS A 106 18.90 -10.43 16.09
CA LYS A 106 17.91 -11.45 16.43
C LYS A 106 16.68 -11.24 15.55
N GLU A 107 16.15 -12.31 14.95
CA GLU A 107 15.04 -12.27 13.99
C GLU A 107 13.84 -11.49 14.54
N ASP A 108 13.51 -11.67 15.82
CA ASP A 108 12.43 -10.96 16.51
C ASP A 108 12.61 -9.44 16.51
N LEU A 109 13.85 -8.99 16.70
CA LEU A 109 14.17 -7.58 16.82
C LEU A 109 14.06 -6.88 15.47
N PHE A 110 14.39 -7.58 14.38
CA PHE A 110 14.26 -7.02 13.04
C PHE A 110 12.80 -6.67 12.70
N LEU A 111 11.85 -7.57 12.98
CA LEU A 111 10.43 -7.32 12.69
C LEU A 111 9.91 -6.12 13.50
N SER A 112 10.20 -6.08 14.80
CA SER A 112 9.83 -4.95 15.67
C SER A 112 10.38 -3.61 15.16
N LEU A 113 11.69 -3.56 14.84
CA LEU A 113 12.33 -2.36 14.30
C LEU A 113 11.74 -1.92 12.96
N SER A 114 11.46 -2.90 12.10
CA SER A 114 10.83 -2.68 10.79
C SER A 114 9.44 -2.06 10.93
N LEU A 115 8.63 -2.56 11.87
CA LEU A 115 7.30 -2.03 12.13
C LEU A 115 7.37 -0.63 12.75
N ILE A 116 8.31 -0.37 13.67
CA ILE A 116 8.55 0.96 14.23
C ILE A 116 8.95 1.96 13.12
N GLU A 117 9.88 1.59 12.24
CA GLU A 117 10.29 2.40 11.07
C GLU A 117 9.07 2.72 10.19
N ILE A 118 8.28 1.70 9.83
CA ILE A 118 7.09 1.87 8.97
C ILE A 118 6.07 2.80 9.65
N MET A 119 5.78 2.64 10.95
CA MET A 119 4.86 3.50 11.70
C MET A 119 5.40 4.94 11.78
N ALA A 120 6.70 5.10 12.01
CA ALA A 120 7.36 6.41 12.07
C ALA A 120 7.25 7.16 10.74
N VAL A 121 7.55 6.49 9.62
CA VAL A 121 7.36 7.06 8.28
C VAL A 121 5.89 7.38 8.02
N THR A 122 4.99 6.47 8.38
CA THR A 122 3.54 6.58 8.14
C THR A 122 2.93 7.82 8.77
N PHE A 123 3.30 8.11 10.01
CA PHE A 123 2.78 9.26 10.75
C PHE A 123 3.71 10.48 10.74
N ASN A 124 4.81 10.41 9.98
CA ASN A 124 5.84 11.44 9.95
C ASN A 124 6.31 11.82 11.37
N ALA A 125 6.68 10.79 12.14
CA ALA A 125 7.21 10.91 13.48
C ALA A 125 8.62 11.51 13.47
N ASP A 126 9.04 12.06 14.62
CA ASP A 126 10.38 12.60 14.79
C ASP A 126 11.36 11.46 15.08
N PHE A 127 12.14 11.09 14.06
CA PHE A 127 13.12 10.00 14.17
C PHE A 127 14.20 10.28 15.22
N THR A 128 14.56 11.53 15.48
CA THR A 128 15.51 11.87 16.55
C THR A 128 14.95 11.49 17.92
N GLN A 129 13.66 11.76 18.16
CA GLN A 129 12.99 11.36 19.41
C GLN A 129 12.84 9.85 19.53
N ILE A 130 12.52 9.15 18.43
CA ILE A 130 12.41 7.68 18.45
C ILE A 130 13.77 7.04 18.72
N GLN A 131 14.83 7.49 18.04
CA GLN A 131 16.20 6.98 18.26
C GLN A 131 16.66 7.22 19.70
N ALA A 132 16.36 8.38 20.29
CA ALA A 132 16.67 8.66 21.69
C ALA A 132 15.91 7.73 22.64
N ALA A 133 14.60 7.55 22.44
CA ALA A 133 13.76 6.64 23.21
C ALA A 133 14.24 5.18 23.11
N MET A 134 14.63 4.75 21.91
CA MET A 134 15.20 3.42 21.73
C MET A 134 16.54 3.29 22.42
N LYS A 135 17.45 4.25 22.26
CA LYS A 135 18.76 4.21 22.93
C LYS A 135 18.61 4.03 24.44
N GLU A 136 17.72 4.79 25.07
CA GLU A 136 17.39 4.65 26.50
C GLU A 136 16.91 3.23 26.84
N TYR A 137 16.01 2.66 26.02
CA TYR A 137 15.53 1.28 26.20
C TYR A 137 16.66 0.24 26.10
N TYR A 138 17.51 0.33 25.07
CA TYR A 138 18.58 -0.66 24.85
C TYR A 138 19.73 -0.51 25.87
N ASP A 139 20.03 0.72 26.31
CA ASP A 139 20.96 1.00 27.40
C ASP A 139 20.46 0.33 28.70
N LEU A 140 19.14 0.38 28.96
CA LEU A 140 18.53 -0.24 30.14
C LEU A 140 18.62 -1.77 30.14
N ILE A 141 18.39 -2.41 28.99
CA ILE A 141 18.48 -3.88 28.87
C ILE A 141 19.90 -4.38 28.61
N GLY A 142 20.90 -3.49 28.66
CA GLY A 142 22.32 -3.82 28.46
C GLY A 142 22.67 -4.33 27.06
N SER A 143 21.87 -3.97 26.05
CA SER A 143 22.04 -4.45 24.69
C SER A 143 22.73 -3.39 23.83
N GLN A 144 23.86 -3.76 23.22
CA GLN A 144 24.58 -2.87 22.31
C GLN A 144 24.02 -3.02 20.89
N VAL A 145 22.88 -2.37 20.63
CA VAL A 145 22.35 -2.27 19.27
C VAL A 145 23.00 -1.07 18.57
N PRO A 146 23.64 -1.26 17.40
CA PRO A 146 24.22 -0.14 16.66
C PRO A 146 23.10 0.73 16.09
N PHE A 147 23.08 1.99 16.52
CA PHE A 147 22.15 2.99 15.99
C PHE A 147 22.73 3.70 14.77
N PRO A 148 21.92 4.02 13.76
CA PRO A 148 22.34 4.94 12.72
C PRO A 148 22.66 6.31 13.31
N PRO A 149 23.52 7.10 12.65
CA PRO A 149 23.68 8.51 12.99
C PRO A 149 22.32 9.22 12.96
N VAL A 150 22.19 10.27 13.78
CA VAL A 150 20.96 11.07 13.90
C VAL A 150 20.43 11.42 12.51
N GLY A 151 19.18 11.03 12.23
CA GLY A 151 18.69 11.07 10.86
C GLY A 151 17.23 10.67 10.70
N SER A 152 16.89 10.18 9.52
CA SER A 152 15.51 9.95 9.06
C SER A 152 15.02 8.50 9.21
N SER A 153 15.62 7.71 10.11
CA SER A 153 15.36 6.28 10.24
C SER A 153 15.87 5.72 11.56
N VAL A 154 15.17 4.72 12.10
CA VAL A 154 15.62 3.96 13.27
C VAL A 154 16.60 2.83 12.90
N MET A 155 16.63 2.43 11.62
CA MET A 155 17.50 1.37 11.11
C MET A 155 18.77 1.90 10.45
N LEU A 156 19.85 1.10 10.51
CA LEU A 156 21.04 1.27 9.66
C LEU A 156 20.68 1.15 8.17
N ALA A 157 21.55 1.67 7.29
CA ALA A 157 21.32 1.66 5.84
C ALA A 157 21.09 0.25 5.28
N SER A 158 21.87 -0.74 5.74
CA SER A 158 21.71 -2.15 5.36
C SER A 158 20.37 -2.73 5.85
N GLY A 159 20.00 -2.48 7.11
CA GLY A 159 18.72 -2.91 7.65
C GLY A 159 17.52 -2.30 6.92
N ARG A 160 17.63 -1.02 6.52
CA ARG A 160 16.60 -0.36 5.72
C ARG A 160 16.50 -0.96 4.32
N ALA A 161 17.62 -1.28 3.68
CA ALA A 161 17.62 -1.96 2.39
C ALA A 161 16.95 -3.35 2.50
N ALA A 162 17.29 -4.13 3.53
CA ALA A 162 16.65 -5.42 3.79
C ALA A 162 15.14 -5.30 4.05
N LEU A 163 14.70 -4.27 4.81
CA LEU A 163 13.29 -3.96 5.00
C LEU A 163 12.58 -3.68 3.66
N GLU A 164 13.20 -2.88 2.80
CA GLU A 164 12.63 -2.52 1.50
C GLU A 164 12.48 -3.73 0.58
N ASP A 165 13.51 -4.57 0.51
CA ASP A 165 13.50 -5.81 -0.27
C ASP A 165 12.44 -6.78 0.24
N LEU A 166 12.32 -6.93 1.57
CA LEU A 166 11.29 -7.77 2.19
C LEU A 166 9.88 -7.24 1.91
N CYS A 167 9.65 -5.93 2.04
CA CYS A 167 8.36 -5.31 1.72
C CYS A 167 8.01 -5.47 0.23
N ALA A 168 8.99 -5.31 -0.66
CA ALA A 168 8.82 -5.53 -2.09
C ALA A 168 8.50 -7.00 -2.42
N LEU A 169 9.14 -7.94 -1.73
CA LEU A 169 8.87 -9.36 -1.87
C LEU A 169 7.44 -9.71 -1.42
N ILE A 170 7.01 -9.28 -0.22
CA ILE A 170 5.64 -9.47 0.28
C ILE A 170 4.62 -8.95 -0.76
N ARG A 171 4.88 -7.76 -1.31
CA ARG A 171 4.03 -7.18 -2.35
C ARG A 171 4.03 -7.98 -3.65
N LYS A 172 5.19 -8.51 -4.06
CA LYS A 172 5.31 -9.39 -5.24
C LYS A 172 4.50 -10.67 -5.04
N LEU A 173 4.57 -11.28 -3.86
CA LEU A 173 3.82 -12.50 -3.52
C LEU A 173 2.31 -12.26 -3.55
N GLU A 174 1.82 -11.17 -2.93
CA GLU A 174 0.40 -10.79 -3.00
C GLU A 174 -0.06 -10.63 -4.46
N LYS A 175 0.73 -9.94 -5.28
CA LYS A 175 0.39 -9.72 -6.70
C LYS A 175 0.34 -11.02 -7.49
N LYS A 176 1.32 -11.91 -7.29
CA LYS A 176 1.34 -13.23 -7.94
C LYS A 176 0.12 -14.04 -7.52
N LEU A 177 -0.20 -14.08 -6.22
CA LEU A 177 -1.36 -14.80 -5.72
C LEU A 177 -2.67 -14.28 -6.34
N ARG A 178 -2.88 -12.95 -6.34
CA ARG A 178 -4.07 -12.34 -6.96
C ARG A 178 -4.20 -12.59 -8.47
N ARG A 179 -3.08 -12.84 -9.15
CA ARG A 179 -3.05 -13.15 -10.59
C ARG A 179 -3.11 -14.65 -10.89
N ASN A 180 -3.31 -15.50 -9.87
CA ASN A 180 -3.21 -16.96 -9.99
C ASN A 180 -1.84 -17.43 -10.49
N GLU A 181 -0.78 -16.63 -10.29
CA GLU A 181 0.61 -16.92 -10.64
C GLU A 181 1.37 -17.53 -9.46
N TRP A 182 0.68 -18.04 -8.42
CA TRP A 182 1.31 -18.56 -7.20
C TRP A 182 2.34 -19.66 -7.48
N ILE A 183 2.07 -20.51 -8.48
CA ILE A 183 2.97 -21.59 -8.91
C ILE A 183 4.34 -21.09 -9.39
N THR A 184 4.44 -19.83 -9.81
CA THR A 184 5.70 -19.19 -10.22
C THR A 184 6.51 -18.66 -9.01
N THR A 185 6.00 -18.83 -7.80
CA THR A 185 6.67 -18.41 -6.57
C THR A 185 7.64 -19.49 -6.12
N THR A 186 8.91 -19.14 -5.96
CA THR A 186 9.91 -20.10 -5.51
C THR A 186 9.67 -20.46 -4.04
N GLU A 187 10.15 -21.62 -3.61
CA GLU A 187 10.10 -22.00 -2.20
C GLU A 187 10.90 -21.03 -1.33
N ARG A 188 12.08 -20.60 -1.81
CA ARG A 188 12.92 -19.60 -1.15
C ARG A 188 12.18 -18.27 -0.91
N GLU A 189 11.46 -17.75 -1.90
CA GLU A 189 10.66 -16.52 -1.74
C GLU A 189 9.62 -16.67 -0.63
N ARG A 190 8.97 -17.84 -0.52
CA ARG A 190 7.99 -18.13 0.53
C ARG A 190 8.66 -18.24 1.90
N ASN A 191 9.77 -18.97 1.97
CA ASN A 191 10.54 -19.17 3.21
C ASN A 191 11.05 -17.84 3.77
N ILE A 192 11.55 -16.92 2.93
CA ILE A 192 11.98 -15.60 3.39
C ILE A 192 10.85 -14.86 4.11
N VAL A 193 9.64 -14.83 3.55
CA VAL A 193 8.50 -14.15 4.20
C VAL A 193 8.03 -14.90 5.45
N MET A 194 8.02 -16.23 5.44
CA MET A 194 7.62 -17.02 6.60
C MET A 194 8.56 -16.80 7.80
N TRP A 195 9.87 -16.95 7.59
CA TRP A 195 10.88 -16.88 8.64
C TRP A 195 11.11 -15.45 9.15
N ASN A 196 10.96 -14.43 8.31
CA ASN A 196 11.23 -13.04 8.71
C ASN A 196 9.99 -12.25 9.11
N VAL A 197 8.78 -12.76 8.87
CA VAL A 197 7.52 -12.04 9.13
C VAL A 197 6.51 -12.90 9.86
N ILE A 198 6.07 -14.02 9.27
CA ILE A 198 4.94 -14.78 9.82
C ILE A 198 5.29 -15.41 11.17
N ILE A 199 6.41 -16.13 11.23
CA ILE A 199 6.85 -16.81 12.46
C ILE A 199 7.19 -15.79 13.55
N PRO A 200 8.00 -14.75 13.30
CA PRO A 200 8.26 -13.73 14.32
C PRO A 200 7.01 -12.96 14.76
N ALA A 201 6.06 -12.70 13.85
CA ALA A 201 4.78 -12.08 14.22
C ALA A 201 4.01 -12.97 15.19
N HIS A 202 3.91 -14.28 14.93
CA HIS A 202 3.28 -15.22 15.86
C HIS A 202 4.01 -15.31 17.20
N GLN A 203 5.34 -15.32 17.21
CA GLN A 203 6.15 -15.32 18.44
C GLN A 203 5.95 -14.05 19.29
N GLN A 204 5.62 -12.92 18.64
CA GLN A 204 5.37 -11.63 19.28
C GLN A 204 3.88 -11.34 19.53
N ASP A 205 2.99 -12.32 19.32
CA ASP A 205 1.53 -12.17 19.40
C ASP A 205 0.99 -11.00 18.54
N LEU A 206 1.58 -10.83 17.36
CA LEU A 206 1.16 -9.83 16.37
C LEU A 206 0.23 -10.46 15.33
N PRO A 207 -0.79 -9.73 14.86
CA PRO A 207 -1.66 -10.18 13.77
C PRO A 207 -0.86 -10.26 12.45
N ALA A 208 -0.37 -11.45 12.11
CA ALA A 208 0.56 -11.68 11.01
C ALA A 208 0.00 -11.27 9.63
N ASP A 209 -1.30 -11.43 9.42
CA ASP A 209 -2.03 -10.95 8.24
C ASP A 209 -2.00 -9.43 8.11
N TYR A 210 -2.21 -8.70 9.21
CA TYR A 210 -2.13 -7.25 9.25
C TYR A 210 -0.69 -6.75 9.11
N VAL A 211 0.29 -7.45 9.70
CA VAL A 211 1.72 -7.18 9.53
C VAL A 211 2.12 -7.28 8.05
N LEU A 212 1.67 -8.34 7.35
CA LEU A 212 1.90 -8.48 5.90
C LEU A 212 1.30 -7.31 5.11
N GLU A 213 0.10 -6.86 5.47
CA GLU A 213 -0.50 -5.70 4.83
C GLU A 213 0.35 -4.44 5.05
N VAL A 214 0.67 -4.10 6.31
CA VAL A 214 1.46 -2.91 6.65
C VAL A 214 2.79 -2.87 5.88
N MET A 215 3.53 -3.98 5.88
CA MET A 215 4.82 -4.10 5.16
C MET A 215 4.62 -4.05 3.65
N GLY A 216 3.66 -4.79 3.10
CA GLY A 216 3.40 -4.80 1.67
C GLY A 216 2.95 -3.44 1.12
N ARG A 217 2.22 -2.64 1.90
CA ARG A 217 1.80 -1.27 1.53
C ARG A 217 2.93 -0.26 1.63
N TYR A 218 3.89 -0.46 2.54
CA TYR A 218 5.08 0.39 2.66
C TYR A 218 5.87 0.46 1.34
N ALA A 219 6.03 -0.67 0.65
CA ALA A 219 6.68 -0.71 -0.67
C ALA A 219 5.93 0.15 -1.72
N ASP A 220 4.60 0.09 -1.75
CA ASP A 220 3.78 0.87 -2.69
C ASP A 220 3.85 2.39 -2.39
N ALA A 221 3.89 2.77 -1.11
CA ALA A 221 3.97 4.18 -0.69
C ALA A 221 5.29 4.82 -1.13
N LYS A 222 6.42 4.10 -0.97
CA LYS A 222 7.73 4.59 -1.39
C LYS A 222 7.82 4.76 -2.91
N LEU A 223 7.31 3.79 -3.67
CA LEU A 223 7.30 3.84 -5.15
C LEU A 223 6.48 5.00 -5.70
N LYS A 224 5.35 5.33 -5.06
CA LYS A 224 4.40 6.30 -5.62
C LYS A 224 4.80 7.76 -5.41
N ARG A 225 5.77 8.09 -4.55
CA ARG A 225 6.25 9.48 -4.25
C ARG A 225 5.14 10.54 -4.26
N ARG A 226 3.90 10.17 -3.90
CA ARG A 226 2.77 11.09 -3.89
C ARG A 226 2.89 11.91 -2.61
N LYS A 227 2.50 13.19 -2.67
CA LYS A 227 2.51 14.14 -1.55
C LYS A 227 1.51 13.74 -0.44
N GLY A 228 1.74 12.61 0.22
CA GLY A 228 0.81 12.00 1.17
C GLY A 228 1.48 10.97 2.08
N THR A 229 0.83 10.69 3.20
CA THR A 229 1.22 9.64 4.16
C THR A 229 0.79 8.27 3.65
N MET A 230 1.42 7.18 4.12
CA MET A 230 0.96 5.82 3.80
C MET A 230 -0.53 5.63 4.08
N VAL A 231 -1.03 6.27 5.16
CA VAL A 231 -2.45 6.32 5.55
C VAL A 231 -3.38 6.78 4.41
N ASP A 232 -2.90 7.67 3.53
CA ASP A 232 -3.71 8.19 2.43
C ASP A 232 -4.01 7.13 1.37
N HIS A 233 -3.28 6.03 1.36
CA HIS A 233 -3.53 4.91 0.48
C HIS A 233 -4.73 4.06 0.93
N TRP A 234 -5.07 4.09 2.21
CA TRP A 234 -6.31 3.50 2.76
C TRP A 234 -7.50 4.46 2.66
N MET A 235 -7.29 5.71 2.23
CA MET A 235 -8.39 6.59 1.85
C MET A 235 -8.77 6.31 0.39
N PRO A 236 -10.01 5.86 0.10
CA PRO A 236 -10.50 5.79 -1.26
C PRO A 236 -10.29 7.13 -1.98
N TRP A 237 -9.89 7.11 -3.25
CA TRP A 237 -9.66 8.34 -4.01
C TRP A 237 -10.92 9.23 -4.07
N CYS A 238 -12.10 8.61 -4.02
CA CYS A 238 -13.39 9.29 -3.92
C CYS A 238 -13.62 9.98 -2.56
N ALA A 239 -12.97 9.57 -1.46
CA ALA A 239 -13.01 10.26 -0.17
C ALA A 239 -12.28 11.61 -0.23
N VAL A 240 -11.20 11.69 -1.01
CA VAL A 240 -10.46 12.93 -1.26
C VAL A 240 -11.31 13.92 -2.06
N LEU A 241 -12.12 13.43 -3.00
CA LEU A 241 -12.93 14.27 -3.89
C LEU A 241 -14.35 14.57 -3.35
N ARG A 242 -14.93 13.69 -2.52
CA ARG A 242 -16.27 13.86 -1.93
C ARG A 242 -16.20 13.80 -0.42
N LYS A 243 -15.96 14.97 0.20
CA LYS A 243 -16.02 15.21 1.67
C LYS A 243 -17.31 14.74 2.37
N ARG A 244 -18.38 14.38 1.63
CA ARG A 244 -19.71 14.02 2.18
C ARG A 244 -20.02 12.51 2.20
N SER A 245 -19.16 11.65 1.66
CA SER A 245 -19.40 10.20 1.75
C SER A 245 -19.02 9.69 3.14
N LYS A 246 -20.00 9.16 3.89
CA LYS A 246 -19.77 8.62 5.25
C LYS A 246 -19.07 7.26 5.25
N SER A 247 -19.12 6.50 4.15
CA SER A 247 -18.57 5.14 4.06
C SER A 247 -17.02 5.08 4.05
N PRO A 248 -16.30 5.89 3.27
CA PRO A 248 -14.83 5.88 3.22
C PRO A 248 -14.13 6.30 4.52
N MET A 249 -14.82 7.04 5.39
CA MET A 249 -14.25 7.47 6.67
C MET A 249 -14.26 6.36 7.73
N LYS A 250 -15.13 5.35 7.58
CA LYS A 250 -15.18 4.22 8.51
C LYS A 250 -13.89 3.39 8.40
N ASP A 251 -13.48 3.08 7.18
CA ASP A 251 -12.25 2.33 6.90
C ASP A 251 -11.00 3.04 7.42
N LEU A 252 -10.95 4.38 7.35
CA LEU A 252 -9.83 5.15 7.89
C LEU A 252 -9.80 5.14 9.42
N GLY A 253 -10.97 5.21 10.06
CA GLY A 253 -11.09 5.12 11.51
C GLY A 253 -10.56 3.79 12.03
N ASP A 254 -11.06 2.70 11.44
CA ASP A 254 -10.68 1.33 11.76
C ASP A 254 -9.18 1.11 11.49
N THR A 255 -8.67 1.63 10.37
CA THR A 255 -7.22 1.60 10.05
C THR A 255 -6.39 2.28 11.14
N LEU A 256 -6.77 3.48 11.59
CA LEU A 256 -6.05 4.21 12.63
C LEU A 256 -6.12 3.53 13.99
N ILE A 257 -7.24 2.86 14.28
CA ILE A 257 -7.39 2.00 15.46
C ILE A 257 -6.42 0.83 15.38
N SER A 258 -6.34 0.13 14.25
CA SER A 258 -5.43 -0.99 14.07
C SER A 258 -3.96 -0.58 14.08
N HIS A 259 -3.60 0.59 13.54
CA HIS A 259 -2.25 1.14 13.70
C HIS A 259 -1.93 1.45 15.16
N SER A 260 -2.88 2.00 15.91
CA SER A 260 -2.71 2.24 17.35
C SER A 260 -2.47 0.95 18.11
N SER A 261 -3.27 -0.09 17.82
CA SER A 261 -3.13 -1.40 18.44
C SER A 261 -1.80 -2.05 18.07
N LEU A 262 -1.38 -1.95 16.80
CA LEU A 262 -0.08 -2.45 16.37
C LEU A 262 1.07 -1.75 17.09
N ILE A 263 1.00 -0.42 17.26
CA ILE A 263 2.00 0.35 18.03
C ILE A 263 2.08 -0.18 19.47
N GLU A 264 0.95 -0.45 20.10
CA GLU A 264 0.90 -1.03 21.45
C GLU A 264 1.50 -2.44 21.49
N SER A 265 1.16 -3.30 20.54
CA SER A 265 1.68 -4.68 20.48
C SER A 265 3.19 -4.75 20.19
N ILE A 266 3.75 -3.87 19.36
CA ILE A 266 5.21 -3.83 19.10
C ILE A 266 6.00 -3.12 20.21
N THR A 267 5.32 -2.50 21.18
CA THR A 267 5.94 -1.86 22.36
C THR A 267 5.34 -2.39 23.67
N PRO A 268 5.37 -3.71 23.93
CA PRO A 268 4.57 -4.32 24.98
C PRO A 268 5.11 -4.07 26.40
N THR A 269 6.40 -3.73 26.53
CA THR A 269 7.02 -3.55 27.84
C THR A 269 6.90 -2.09 28.31
N PRO A 270 6.80 -1.84 29.63
CA PRO A 270 6.81 -0.48 30.19
C PRO A 270 8.06 0.32 29.80
N HIS A 271 9.17 -0.36 29.51
CA HIS A 271 10.42 0.28 29.09
C HIS A 271 10.38 0.78 27.64
N CYS A 272 9.44 0.29 26.82
CA CYS A 272 9.18 0.81 25.47
C CYS A 272 8.18 1.98 25.46
N GLU A 273 7.69 2.43 26.63
CA GLU A 273 6.74 3.53 26.74
C GLU A 273 7.19 4.82 26.03
N PRO A 274 8.47 5.23 26.11
CA PRO A 274 8.93 6.42 25.39
C PRO A 274 8.73 6.31 23.87
N ILE A 275 8.96 5.13 23.28
CA ILE A 275 8.75 4.86 21.84
C ILE A 275 7.25 4.97 21.53
N ARG A 276 6.41 4.32 22.35
CA ARG A 276 4.94 4.33 22.23
C ARG A 276 4.39 5.76 22.26
N LEU A 277 4.90 6.60 23.17
CA LEU A 277 4.50 7.99 23.32
C LEU A 277 4.87 8.85 22.09
N VAL A 278 6.07 8.66 21.51
CA VAL A 278 6.49 9.42 20.32
C VAL A 278 5.60 9.07 19.12
N LEU A 279 5.36 7.77 18.88
CA LEU A 279 4.49 7.30 17.81
C LEU A 279 3.03 7.74 18.03
N GLY A 280 2.53 7.65 19.27
CA GLY A 280 1.19 8.12 19.64
C GLY A 280 1.00 9.62 19.40
N LYS A 281 1.98 10.45 19.76
CA LYS A 281 1.97 11.91 19.47
C LYS A 281 1.99 12.19 17.96
N ALA A 282 2.76 11.42 17.18
CA ALA A 282 2.79 11.55 15.73
C ALA A 282 1.42 11.22 15.10
N MET A 283 0.81 10.11 15.51
CA MET A 283 -0.54 9.73 15.06
C MET A 283 -1.60 10.76 15.48
N ALA A 284 -1.55 11.30 16.70
CA ALA A 284 -2.46 12.35 17.15
C ALA A 284 -2.33 13.63 16.30
N ARG A 285 -1.10 14.02 15.96
CA ARG A 285 -0.83 15.15 15.06
C ARG A 285 -1.38 14.90 13.66
N TYR A 286 -1.24 13.68 13.14
CA TYR A 286 -1.83 13.26 11.86
C TYR A 286 -3.36 13.41 11.89
N LYS A 287 -4.04 12.83 12.91
CA LYS A 287 -5.50 12.94 13.10
C LYS A 287 -5.95 14.40 13.08
N ARG A 288 -5.27 15.27 13.85
CA ARG A 288 -5.55 16.72 13.92
C ARG A 288 -5.40 17.41 12.57
N ARG A 289 -4.30 17.17 11.84
CA ARG A 289 -4.05 17.75 10.50
C ARG A 289 -5.08 17.34 9.46
N ARG A 290 -5.64 16.14 9.59
CA ARG A 290 -6.69 15.62 8.70
C ARG A 290 -8.11 15.99 9.13
N GLY A 291 -8.29 16.64 10.27
CA GLY A 291 -9.62 16.95 10.82
C GLY A 291 -10.41 15.70 11.24
N ILE A 292 -9.70 14.60 11.54
CA ILE A 292 -10.31 13.36 12.03
C ILE A 292 -10.59 13.56 13.51
N ARG A 293 -11.87 13.49 13.89
CA ARG A 293 -12.31 13.58 15.29
C ARG A 293 -11.84 12.35 16.06
N GLU A 294 -11.83 12.43 17.39
CA GLU A 294 -11.54 11.27 18.23
C GLU A 294 -12.45 10.12 17.85
N LEU A 295 -11.81 9.01 17.45
CA LEU A 295 -12.49 7.78 17.09
C LEU A 295 -12.86 7.11 18.39
N GLN A 296 -14.16 6.99 18.67
CA GLN A 296 -14.61 6.19 19.80
C GLN A 296 -14.29 4.72 19.49
N HIS A 297 -13.49 4.11 20.36
CA HIS A 297 -13.11 2.72 20.24
C HIS A 297 -14.31 1.86 20.64
N THR A 298 -15.06 1.34 19.67
CA THR A 298 -16.30 0.59 19.95
C THR A 298 -16.10 -0.92 20.10
N GLY A 299 -14.87 -1.43 20.15
CA GLY A 299 -14.57 -2.85 20.34
C GLY A 299 -13.07 -3.10 20.54
N ARG A 300 -12.70 -4.24 21.15
CA ARG A 300 -11.31 -4.65 21.42
C ARG A 300 -10.66 -5.41 20.27
N ASP A 301 -11.42 -5.78 19.25
CA ASP A 301 -10.91 -6.66 18.21
C ASP A 301 -10.13 -5.84 17.17
N ILE A 302 -8.89 -6.27 16.92
CA ILE A 302 -8.03 -5.76 15.84
C ILE A 302 -8.61 -6.28 14.50
N CYS A 303 -9.79 -5.81 14.12
CA CYS A 303 -10.37 -6.06 12.81
C CYS A 303 -10.15 -4.83 11.94
N GLY A 304 -8.88 -4.48 11.72
CA GLY A 304 -8.54 -3.47 10.72
C GLY A 304 -9.06 -3.91 9.34
N PRO A 305 -9.29 -2.98 8.40
CA PRO A 305 -9.67 -3.34 7.05
C PRO A 305 -8.47 -3.97 6.35
N ILE A 306 -8.23 -5.26 6.63
CA ILE A 306 -7.25 -6.07 5.91
C ILE A 306 -7.84 -6.35 4.53
N SER A 307 -7.12 -5.97 3.49
CA SER A 307 -7.52 -6.28 2.13
C SER A 307 -7.50 -7.80 1.92
N GLY A 308 -8.52 -8.31 1.20
CA GLY A 308 -8.64 -9.74 0.93
C GLY A 308 -7.36 -10.37 0.34
N GLY A 309 -6.59 -9.61 -0.46
CA GLY A 309 -5.33 -10.09 -1.02
C GLY A 309 -4.26 -10.43 0.02
N TYR A 310 -4.14 -9.67 1.11
CA TYR A 310 -3.20 -10.00 2.19
C TYR A 310 -3.73 -11.11 3.11
N MET A 311 -5.05 -11.19 3.31
CA MET A 311 -5.68 -12.32 3.98
C MET A 311 -5.44 -13.65 3.24
N ASP A 312 -5.60 -13.63 1.92
CA ASP A 312 -5.36 -14.81 1.08
C ASP A 312 -3.88 -15.18 1.07
N LEU A 313 -2.99 -14.18 1.02
CA LEU A 313 -1.54 -14.41 1.12
C LEU A 313 -1.18 -15.04 2.46
N TYR A 314 -1.70 -14.53 3.57
CA TYR A 314 -1.50 -15.09 4.90
C TYR A 314 -1.95 -16.55 4.94
N LYS A 315 -3.19 -16.84 4.56
CA LYS A 315 -3.72 -18.22 4.53
C LYS A 315 -2.86 -19.15 3.70
N LYS A 316 -2.38 -18.68 2.54
CA LYS A 316 -1.57 -19.48 1.62
C LYS A 316 -0.16 -19.77 2.14
N LEU A 317 0.44 -18.83 2.87
CA LEU A 317 1.73 -19.03 3.54
C LEU A 317 1.57 -19.89 4.79
N HIS A 318 0.53 -19.63 5.59
CA HIS A 318 0.25 -20.37 6.82
C HIS A 318 -0.08 -21.84 6.55
N SER A 319 -0.75 -22.17 5.45
CA SER A 319 -1.01 -23.58 5.10
C SER A 319 0.28 -24.38 4.91
N ILE A 320 1.37 -23.75 4.45
CA ILE A 320 2.68 -24.40 4.27
C ILE A 320 3.29 -24.77 5.62
N ILE A 321 3.10 -23.91 6.63
CA ILE A 321 3.58 -24.18 8.01
C ILE A 321 2.84 -25.37 8.60
N VAL A 322 1.51 -25.42 8.41
CA VAL A 322 0.68 -26.52 8.94
C VAL A 322 0.93 -27.84 8.22
N GLU A 323 1.23 -27.82 6.91
CA GLU A 323 1.52 -29.03 6.13
C GLU A 323 2.96 -29.54 6.29
N GLY A 324 3.88 -28.69 6.75
CA GLY A 324 5.30 -29.02 6.96
C GLY A 324 5.65 -29.50 8.37
N LEU A 325 4.69 -29.49 9.30
CA LEU A 325 4.81 -29.97 10.69
C LEU A 325 4.11 -31.33 10.85
#